data_AF-A0A1Q6DIQ4-F1
#
_entry.id   AF-A0A1Q6DIQ4-F1
#
_cell.length_a   1.000
_cell.length_b   1.000
_cell.length_c   1.000
_cell.angle_alpha   90.00
_cell.angle_beta   90.00
_cell.angle_gamma   90.00
#
_symmetry.space_group_name_H-M   'P 1'
#
loop_
_entity.id
_entity.type
_entity.pdbx_description
1 polymer ?
#
loop_
_entity_poly.entity_id
_entity_poly.type
_entity_poly.pdbx_seq_one_letter_code
_entity_poly.pdbx_strand_id
1 'polypeptide(L)'
;MGLGPNKNTAKQEFVEAMRARLEAQEAGLGANVDEPSVNDNLGALGEAVYRILTVHAETLSNDGTDHAFWQWVEDVDTWLGRMASWQLGVNQAFSNWAAAGAADLQLKTAITGLQGPGTPPAPPAQLKGKLK
;
A
#
# COMPACT_ATOMS: atom_id res chain seq x y z
N MET A 1 -16.06 -20.02 4.94
CA MET A 1 -15.61 -19.71 3.57
C MET A 1 -15.51 -18.20 3.46
N GLY A 2 -14.34 -17.68 3.09
CA GLY A 2 -14.17 -16.25 2.81
C GLY A 2 -14.49 -15.97 1.34
N LEU A 3 -14.44 -14.73 0.88
CA LEU A 3 -14.65 -14.40 -0.55
C LEU A 3 -13.39 -14.58 -1.40
N GLY A 4 -12.29 -15.06 -0.82
CA GLY A 4 -10.97 -14.99 -1.44
C GLY A 4 -10.48 -13.54 -1.68
N PRO A 5 -9.28 -13.37 -2.26
CA PRO A 5 -8.67 -12.05 -2.45
C PRO A 5 -9.22 -11.26 -3.64
N ASN A 6 -9.99 -11.90 -4.54
CA ASN A 6 -10.52 -11.25 -5.73
C ASN A 6 -11.81 -11.93 -6.24
N LYS A 7 -12.50 -11.27 -7.18
CA LYS A 7 -13.77 -11.74 -7.75
C LYS A 7 -13.71 -13.11 -8.42
N ASN A 8 -12.56 -13.50 -8.99
CA ASN A 8 -12.43 -14.79 -9.66
C ASN A 8 -12.37 -15.92 -8.64
N THR A 9 -11.62 -15.74 -7.55
CA THR A 9 -11.60 -16.68 -6.43
C THR A 9 -12.98 -16.79 -5.78
N ALA A 10 -13.67 -15.67 -5.55
CA ALA A 10 -15.02 -15.65 -5.01
C ALA A 10 -16.02 -16.45 -5.89
N LYS A 11 -15.98 -16.21 -7.20
CA LYS A 11 -16.81 -16.94 -8.18
C LYS A 11 -16.52 -18.44 -8.14
N GLN A 12 -15.25 -18.82 -8.13
CA GLN A 12 -14.86 -20.23 -8.12
C GLN A 12 -15.31 -20.93 -6.83
N GLU A 13 -15.01 -20.34 -5.66
CA GLU A 13 -15.43 -20.89 -4.37
C GLU A 13 -16.96 -21.01 -4.26
N PHE A 14 -17.71 -20.03 -4.81
CA PHE A 14 -19.17 -20.08 -4.85
C PHE A 14 -19.68 -21.24 -5.72
N VAL A 15 -19.14 -21.40 -6.94
CA VAL A 15 -19.51 -22.49 -7.85
C VAL A 15 -19.17 -23.86 -7.23
N GLU A 16 -17.99 -24.00 -6.63
CA GLU A 16 -17.58 -25.24 -5.97
C GLU A 16 -18.45 -25.58 -4.75
N ALA A 17 -18.82 -24.58 -3.94
CA ALA A 17 -19.73 -24.75 -2.82
C ALA A 17 -21.13 -25.17 -3.27
N MET A 18 -21.64 -24.60 -4.38
CA MET A 18 -22.92 -25.00 -4.97
C MET A 18 -22.87 -26.42 -5.55
N ARG A 19 -21.77 -26.80 -6.22
CA ARG A 19 -21.53 -28.17 -6.69
C ARG A 19 -21.58 -29.17 -5.54
N ALA A 20 -20.82 -28.91 -4.47
CA ALA A 20 -20.77 -29.78 -3.30
C ALA A 20 -22.12 -29.89 -2.58
N ARG A 21 -22.87 -28.78 -2.49
CA ARG A 21 -24.20 -28.77 -1.86
C ARG A 21 -25.21 -29.62 -2.63
N LEU A 22 -25.22 -29.53 -3.96
CA LEU A 22 -26.12 -30.30 -4.80
C LEU A 22 -25.77 -31.79 -4.77
N GLU A 23 -24.49 -32.13 -4.82
CA GLU A 23 -24.01 -33.51 -4.69
C GLU A 23 -24.37 -34.14 -3.34
N ALA A 24 -24.38 -33.33 -2.26
CA ALA A 24 -24.80 -33.78 -0.94
C ALA A 24 -26.33 -33.96 -0.82
N GLN A 25 -27.13 -33.33 -1.66
CA GLN A 25 -28.58 -33.51 -1.70
C GLN A 25 -28.97 -34.77 -2.47
N GLU A 26 -28.34 -35.00 -3.62
CA GLU A 26 -28.50 -36.21 -4.43
C GLU A 26 -27.23 -36.44 -5.25
N ALA A 27 -26.77 -37.69 -5.25
CA ALA A 27 -25.57 -38.07 -5.98
C ALA A 27 -25.75 -37.81 -7.49
N GLY A 28 -24.79 -37.11 -8.09
CA GLY A 28 -24.79 -36.74 -9.51
C GLY A 28 -25.42 -35.38 -9.83
N LEU A 29 -26.17 -34.75 -8.91
CA LEU A 29 -26.70 -33.40 -9.16
C LEU A 29 -25.61 -32.33 -9.23
N GLY A 30 -24.45 -32.56 -8.61
CA GLY A 30 -23.32 -31.64 -8.69
C GLY A 30 -22.84 -31.43 -10.13
N ALA A 31 -22.93 -32.44 -10.98
CA ALA A 31 -22.49 -32.36 -12.37
C ALA A 31 -23.27 -31.33 -13.21
N ASN A 32 -24.51 -31.00 -12.81
CA ASN A 32 -25.31 -29.97 -13.49
C ASN A 32 -24.70 -28.56 -13.35
N VAL A 33 -23.87 -28.34 -12.33
CA VAL A 33 -23.14 -27.07 -12.13
C VAL A 33 -22.04 -26.87 -13.18
N ASP A 34 -21.60 -27.95 -13.83
CA ASP A 34 -20.57 -27.92 -14.87
C ASP A 34 -21.16 -27.67 -16.26
N GLU A 35 -22.50 -27.68 -16.40
CA GLU A 35 -23.16 -27.27 -17.64
C GLU A 35 -22.86 -25.78 -17.90
N PRO A 36 -22.39 -25.40 -19.10
CA PRO A 36 -21.95 -24.03 -19.38
C PRO A 36 -22.99 -22.95 -19.01
N SER A 37 -24.26 -23.21 -19.33
CA SER A 37 -25.38 -22.30 -19.05
C SER A 37 -25.63 -22.10 -17.54
N VAL A 38 -25.46 -23.15 -16.74
CA VAL A 38 -25.65 -23.13 -15.29
C VAL A 38 -24.44 -22.51 -14.61
N ASN A 39 -23.24 -22.86 -15.07
CA ASN A 39 -21.97 -22.33 -14.56
C ASN A 39 -21.87 -20.81 -14.76
N ASP A 40 -22.26 -20.31 -15.93
CA ASP A 40 -22.26 -18.87 -16.23
C ASP A 40 -23.21 -18.10 -15.32
N ASN A 41 -24.43 -18.63 -15.10
CA ASN A 41 -25.42 -18.02 -14.21
C ASN A 41 -24.97 -18.02 -12.74
N LEU A 42 -24.48 -19.16 -12.24
CA LEU A 42 -23.93 -19.25 -10.87
C LEU A 42 -22.69 -18.37 -10.71
N GLY A 43 -21.89 -18.25 -11.76
CA GLY A 43 -20.75 -17.36 -11.80
C GLY A 43 -21.11 -15.89 -11.70
N ALA A 44 -22.15 -15.47 -12.42
CA ALA A 44 -22.69 -14.11 -12.33
C ALA A 44 -23.24 -13.81 -10.94
N LEU A 45 -23.90 -14.79 -10.30
CA LEU A 45 -24.37 -14.68 -8.92
C LEU A 45 -23.20 -14.55 -7.93
N GLY A 46 -22.17 -15.37 -8.08
CA GLY A 46 -20.94 -15.27 -7.27
C GLY A 46 -20.25 -13.91 -7.40
N GLU A 47 -20.21 -13.33 -8.62
CA GLU A 47 -19.71 -11.98 -8.84
C GLU A 47 -20.60 -10.90 -8.19
N ALA A 48 -21.93 -11.03 -8.29
CA ALA A 48 -22.86 -10.11 -7.64
C ALA A 48 -22.70 -10.12 -6.11
N VAL A 49 -22.56 -11.31 -5.51
CA VAL A 49 -22.28 -11.49 -4.08
C VAL A 49 -20.96 -10.83 -3.70
N TYR A 50 -19.89 -11.08 -4.47
CA TYR A 50 -18.61 -10.42 -4.26
C TYR A 50 -18.74 -8.89 -4.30
N ARG A 51 -19.43 -8.34 -5.32
CA ARG A 51 -19.65 -6.89 -5.44
C ARG A 51 -20.41 -6.33 -4.25
N ILE A 52 -21.53 -6.94 -3.85
CA ILE A 52 -22.32 -6.46 -2.70
C ILE A 52 -21.49 -6.43 -1.43
N LEU A 53 -20.70 -7.48 -1.19
CA LEU A 53 -19.91 -7.60 0.03
C LEU A 53 -18.67 -6.69 0.02
N THR A 54 -18.18 -6.31 -1.17
CA THR A 54 -16.99 -5.45 -1.31
C THR A 54 -17.32 -3.98 -1.62
N VAL A 55 -18.56 -3.63 -1.98
CA VAL A 55 -18.93 -2.25 -2.36
C VAL A 55 -18.75 -1.23 -1.22
N HIS A 56 -18.78 -1.70 0.02
CA HIS A 56 -18.55 -0.90 1.22
C HIS A 56 -17.30 -1.34 2.00
N ALA A 57 -16.44 -2.18 1.40
CA ALA A 57 -15.20 -2.60 2.06
C ALA A 57 -14.23 -1.41 2.05
N GLU A 58 -14.03 -0.82 3.23
CA GLU A 58 -13.03 0.22 3.42
C GLU A 58 -11.67 -0.42 3.70
N THR A 59 -10.64 0.02 2.99
CA THR A 59 -9.27 -0.41 3.30
C THR A 59 -8.75 0.46 4.42
N LEU A 60 -8.73 -0.07 5.65
CA LEU A 60 -8.19 0.61 6.82
C LEU A 60 -6.72 0.22 7.01
N SER A 61 -5.83 1.21 6.92
CA SER A 61 -4.43 1.07 7.28
C SER A 61 -4.17 1.87 8.54
N ASN A 62 -3.71 1.20 9.60
CA ASN A 62 -3.26 1.84 10.84
C ASN A 62 -1.96 1.17 11.32
N ASP A 63 -1.34 1.74 12.34
CA ASP A 63 -0.10 1.20 12.91
C ASP A 63 -0.24 -0.29 13.32
N GLY A 64 -1.39 -0.67 13.87
CA GLY A 64 -1.68 -2.06 14.25
C GLY A 64 -1.79 -3.05 13.08
N THR A 65 -2.15 -2.60 11.88
CA THR A 65 -2.29 -3.46 10.68
C THR A 65 -1.12 -3.36 9.70
N ASP A 66 -0.51 -2.18 9.62
CA ASP A 66 0.51 -1.81 8.63
C ASP A 66 1.70 -1.06 9.26
N HIS A 67 2.17 -1.55 10.42
CA HIS A 67 3.28 -0.94 11.18
C HIS A 67 4.48 -0.55 10.30
N ALA A 68 4.92 -1.42 9.39
CA ALA A 68 6.07 -1.13 8.52
C ALA A 68 5.85 0.06 7.57
N PHE A 69 4.62 0.29 7.11
CA PHE A 69 4.29 1.44 6.29
C PHE A 69 4.29 2.72 7.13
N TRP A 70 3.66 2.69 8.30
CA TRP A 70 3.60 3.86 9.18
C TRP A 70 4.96 4.23 9.76
N GLN A 71 5.80 3.24 10.09
CA GLN A 71 7.20 3.45 10.45
C GLN A 71 7.98 4.15 9.33
N TRP A 72 7.77 3.74 8.07
CA TRP A 72 8.41 4.42 6.94
C TRP A 72 7.92 5.88 6.79
N VAL A 73 6.63 6.14 7.01
CA VAL A 73 6.09 7.52 7.01
C VAL A 73 6.76 8.36 8.10
N GLU A 74 6.92 7.84 9.31
CA GLU A 74 7.62 8.51 10.41
C GLU A 74 9.11 8.75 10.10
N ASP A 75 9.79 7.77 9.49
CA ASP A 75 11.19 7.90 9.09
C ASP A 75 11.39 9.00 8.04
N VAL A 76 10.46 9.10 7.08
CA VAL A 76 10.45 10.17 6.06
C VAL A 76 10.19 11.53 6.70
N ASP A 77 9.22 11.64 7.61
CA ASP A 77 8.93 12.89 8.31
C ASP A 77 10.13 13.36 9.15
N THR A 78 10.75 12.43 9.88
CA THR A 78 11.98 12.69 10.64
C THR A 78 13.12 13.13 9.74
N TRP A 79 13.29 12.48 8.59
CA TRP A 79 14.31 12.85 7.60
C TRP A 79 14.07 14.26 7.06
N LEU A 80 12.83 14.61 6.70
CA LEU A 80 12.45 15.96 6.27
C LEU A 80 12.71 17.01 7.37
N GLY A 81 12.38 16.71 8.62
CA GLY A 81 12.64 17.60 9.77
C GLY A 81 14.13 17.85 10.01
N ARG A 82 14.96 16.81 9.90
CA ARG A 82 16.43 16.94 9.98
C ARG A 82 16.98 17.74 8.80
N MET A 83 16.47 17.52 7.59
CA MET A 83 16.79 18.29 6.38
C MET A 83 16.51 19.78 6.57
N ALA A 84 15.30 20.13 7.02
CA ALA A 84 14.90 21.52 7.24
C ALA A 84 15.76 22.20 8.31
N SER A 85 16.04 21.48 9.41
CA SER A 85 16.88 21.98 10.50
C SER A 85 18.34 22.18 10.06
N TRP A 86 18.88 21.25 9.27
CA TRP A 86 20.22 21.38 8.69
C TRP A 86 20.29 22.59 7.75
N GLN A 87 19.33 22.77 6.84
CA GLN A 87 19.30 23.93 5.93
C GLN A 87 19.24 25.26 6.70
N LEU A 88 18.39 25.35 7.74
CA LEU A 88 18.30 26.54 8.58
C LEU A 88 19.61 26.80 9.32
N GLY A 89 20.20 25.77 9.95
CA GLY A 89 21.45 25.89 10.68
C GLY A 89 22.64 26.28 9.79
N VAL A 90 22.71 25.71 8.59
CA VAL A 90 23.71 26.06 7.57
C VAL A 90 23.53 27.50 7.11
N ASN A 91 22.33 27.91 6.74
CA ASN A 91 22.04 29.28 6.33
C ASN A 91 22.38 30.28 7.43
N GLN A 92 22.07 29.97 8.69
CA GLN A 92 22.36 30.83 9.84
C GLN A 92 23.86 30.90 10.15
N ALA A 93 24.57 29.78 10.09
CA ALA A 93 26.03 29.77 10.23
C ALA A 93 26.69 30.62 9.13
N PHE A 94 26.18 30.54 7.89
CA PHE A 94 26.65 31.37 6.78
C PHE A 94 26.31 32.84 6.93
N SER A 95 25.10 33.19 7.36
CA SER A 95 24.75 34.60 7.59
C SER A 95 25.61 35.22 8.68
N ASN A 96 25.91 34.45 9.73
CA ASN A 96 26.67 34.92 10.88
C ASN A 96 28.19 34.90 10.66
N TRP A 97 28.67 34.28 9.57
CA TRP A 97 30.09 34.25 9.26
C TRP A 97 30.57 35.62 8.76
N ALA A 98 31.26 36.34 9.65
CA ALA A 98 32.02 37.54 9.38
C ALA A 98 33.39 37.20 8.74
N ALA A 99 33.37 36.86 7.45
CA ALA A 99 34.59 36.62 6.68
C ALA A 99 35.43 37.91 6.59
N ALA A 100 36.66 37.87 7.09
CA ALA A 100 37.53 39.06 7.19
C ALA A 100 38.52 39.20 6.03
N GLY A 101 38.66 38.17 5.18
CA GLY A 101 39.59 38.15 4.05
C GLY A 101 39.09 37.36 2.83
N ALA A 102 39.80 37.50 1.70
CA ALA A 102 39.40 36.91 0.41
C ALA A 102 39.31 35.38 0.43
N ALA A 103 40.20 34.70 1.17
CA ALA A 103 40.18 33.25 1.31
C ALA A 103 38.94 32.75 2.07
N ASP A 104 38.51 33.47 3.12
CA ASP A 104 37.29 33.15 3.87
C ASP A 104 36.03 33.34 3.02
N LEU A 105 35.98 34.41 2.21
CA LEU A 105 34.87 34.62 1.26
C LEU A 105 34.78 33.49 0.21
N GLN A 106 35.93 32.99 -0.25
CA GLN A 106 35.99 31.91 -1.23
C GLN A 106 35.55 30.57 -0.63
N LEU A 107 35.97 30.27 0.60
CA LEU A 107 35.52 29.11 1.36
C LEU A 107 34.01 29.19 1.66
N LYS A 108 33.51 30.37 2.03
CA LYS A 108 32.10 30.64 2.23
C LYS A 108 31.27 30.28 1.00
N THR A 109 31.72 30.73 -0.16
CA THR A 109 31.07 30.48 -1.45
C THR A 109 31.11 29.00 -1.85
N ALA A 110 32.23 28.32 -1.62
CA ALA A 110 32.38 26.91 -1.95
C ALA A 110 31.44 26.02 -1.14
N ILE A 111 31.24 26.32 0.14
CA ILE A 111 30.40 25.50 1.02
C ILE A 111 28.90 25.75 0.77
N THR A 112 28.48 26.99 0.50
CA THR A 112 27.09 27.25 0.06
C THR A 112 26.75 26.58 -1.26
N GLY A 113 27.76 26.17 -2.04
CA GLY A 113 27.60 25.42 -3.28
C GLY A 113 27.51 23.89 -3.12
N LEU A 114 27.68 23.34 -1.90
CA LEU A 114 27.58 21.89 -1.68
C LEU A 114 26.13 21.40 -1.80
N GLN A 115 25.95 20.25 -2.44
CA GLN A 115 24.64 19.63 -2.58
C GLN A 115 24.13 19.07 -1.25
N GLY A 116 22.81 19.17 -1.05
CA GLY A 116 22.12 18.81 0.19
C GLY A 116 22.21 17.32 0.57
N PRO A 117 21.57 16.92 1.68
CA PRO A 117 21.90 15.74 2.50
C PRO A 117 21.48 14.37 1.91
N GLY A 118 21.52 14.23 0.59
CA GLY A 118 21.36 12.95 -0.10
C GLY A 118 19.90 12.58 -0.38
N THR A 119 19.74 11.41 -0.98
CA THR A 119 18.46 10.93 -1.52
C THR A 119 17.51 10.40 -0.43
N PRO A 120 16.17 10.52 -0.63
CA PRO A 120 15.17 10.07 0.33
C PRO A 120 15.22 8.57 0.63
N PRO A 121 14.68 8.12 1.78
CA PRO A 121 14.48 6.70 2.08
C PRO A 121 13.61 6.02 1.02
N ALA A 122 13.97 4.79 0.63
CA ALA A 122 13.20 4.02 -0.33
C ALA A 122 11.83 3.63 0.24
N PRO A 123 10.72 3.74 -0.53
CA PRO A 123 9.40 3.32 -0.09
C PRO A 123 9.30 1.80 0.10
N PRO A 124 8.42 1.31 0.98
CA PRO A 124 8.16 -0.12 1.13
C PRO A 124 7.56 -0.70 -0.15
N ALA A 125 7.93 -1.95 -0.47
CA ALA A 125 7.54 -2.59 -1.73
C ALA A 125 6.05 -2.96 -1.81
N GLN A 126 5.37 -3.13 -0.66
CA GLN A 126 3.97 -3.56 -0.59
C GLN A 126 3.28 -3.04 0.67
N LEU A 127 1.99 -2.71 0.56
CA LEU A 127 1.09 -2.42 1.70
C LEU A 127 0.39 -3.71 2.13
N LYS A 128 0.29 -3.97 3.45
CA LYS A 128 -0.40 -5.16 4.00
C LYS A 128 -1.84 -4.83 4.43
N GLY A 129 -2.48 -3.88 3.76
CA GLY A 129 -3.87 -3.55 4.02
C GLY A 129 -4.77 -4.77 3.80
N LYS A 130 -5.38 -5.27 4.88
CA LYS A 130 -6.46 -6.27 4.78
C LYS A 130 -7.77 -5.53 4.51
N LEU A 131 -8.49 -5.98 3.49
CA LEU A 131 -9.93 -5.71 3.40
C LEU A 131 -10.58 -6.37 4.62
N LYS A 132 -11.21 -5.57 5.47
CA LYS A 132 -12.10 -6.07 6.53
C LYS A 132 -13.53 -6.07 6.02
#